data_AF-A0A1G2ZSD9-F1
#
_entry.id   AF-A0A1G2ZSD9-F1
#
_cell.length_a   1.000
_cell.length_b   1.000
_cell.length_c   1.000
_cell.angle_alpha   90.00
_cell.angle_beta   90.00
_cell.angle_gamma   90.00
#
_symmetry.space_group_name_H-M   'P 1'
#
loop_
_entity.id
_entity.type
_entity.pdbx_description
1 polymer ?
#
loop_
_entity_poly.entity_id
_entity_poly.type
_entity_poly.pdbx_seq_one_letter_code
_entity_poly.pdbx_strand_id
1 'polypeptide(L)'
;MTETLQEYCDSRGVPMRVDRQQGIVRGVKILGLRSRNGRTYLPEALSQAVRLYENAKVNVNHPKTPASGPRDYQDRIGVIRNVVARGDEGLFADFHFNPKHALAEQLAWDAEHAPENVGFSHNVQARTARRGDQVVVETITRP
;
A
#
# COMPACT_ATOMS: atom_id res chain seq x y z
N MET A 1 -6.65 20.20 -8.00
CA MET A 1 -5.31 20.29 -8.61
C MET A 1 -4.74 18.88 -8.76
N THR A 2 -3.77 18.64 -9.65
CA THR A 2 -3.08 17.34 -9.69
C THR A 2 -1.77 17.47 -8.90
N GLU A 3 -1.56 16.58 -7.94
CA GLU A 3 -0.42 16.61 -7.03
C GLU A 3 0.24 15.22 -6.95
N THR A 4 1.53 15.20 -6.61
CA THR A 4 2.24 13.97 -6.22
C THR A 4 2.15 13.83 -4.70
N LEU A 5 1.55 12.75 -4.23
CA LEU A 5 1.33 12.47 -2.81
C LEU A 5 2.17 11.26 -2.40
N GLN A 6 2.93 11.41 -1.32
CA GLN A 6 3.52 10.28 -0.61
C GLN A 6 2.56 9.83 0.50
N GLU A 7 2.31 8.53 0.59
CA GLU A 7 1.47 7.93 1.62
C GLU A 7 2.15 6.73 2.25
N TYR A 8 1.71 6.43 3.48
CA TYR A 8 2.11 5.25 4.23
C TYR A 8 0.97 4.79 5.14
N CYS A 9 0.72 3.48 5.17
CA CYS A 9 -0.11 2.84 6.18
C CYS A 9 0.53 1.55 6.67
N ASP A 10 0.34 1.24 7.95
CA ASP A 10 0.62 -0.07 8.54
C ASP A 10 -0.65 -0.93 8.59
N SER A 11 -0.47 -2.22 8.85
CA SER A 11 -1.56 -3.20 8.96
C SER A 11 -2.05 -3.34 10.41
N ARG A 12 -1.83 -2.33 11.28
CA ARG A 12 -2.31 -2.37 12.67
C ARG A 12 -3.83 -2.52 12.71
N GLY A 13 -4.31 -3.47 13.51
CA GLY A 13 -5.74 -3.76 13.65
C GLY A 13 -6.36 -4.46 12.44
N VAL A 14 -5.55 -4.91 11.48
CA VAL A 14 -5.99 -5.67 10.32
C VAL A 14 -5.76 -7.16 10.59
N PRO A 15 -6.79 -8.02 10.53
CA PRO A 15 -6.60 -9.46 10.66
C PRO A 15 -5.97 -10.02 9.39
N MET A 16 -4.65 -10.19 9.39
CA MET A 16 -3.91 -10.78 8.28
C MET A 16 -3.85 -12.30 8.40
N ARG A 17 -3.87 -13.01 7.26
CA ARG A 17 -3.64 -14.45 7.20
C ARG A 17 -2.43 -14.75 6.32
N VAL A 18 -1.43 -15.39 6.89
CA VAL A 18 -0.20 -15.76 6.20
C VAL A 18 -0.26 -17.20 5.70
N ASP A 19 0.17 -17.40 4.46
CA ASP A 19 0.41 -18.68 3.82
C ASP A 19 1.86 -18.70 3.39
N ARG A 20 2.71 -19.23 4.28
CA ARG A 20 4.16 -19.20 4.16
C ARG A 20 4.66 -20.00 2.96
N GLN A 21 4.00 -21.13 2.65
CA GLN A 21 4.38 -22.00 1.55
C GLN A 21 4.14 -21.32 0.19
N GLN A 22 2.98 -20.68 0.03
CA GLN A 22 2.63 -19.98 -1.21
C GLN A 22 3.19 -18.55 -1.27
N GLY A 23 3.73 -18.03 -0.17
CA GLY A 23 4.23 -16.66 -0.07
C GLY A 23 3.11 -15.62 -0.16
N ILE A 24 2.03 -15.78 0.60
CA ILE A 24 0.86 -14.88 0.54
C ILE A 24 0.53 -14.33 1.93
N VAL A 25 0.47 -13.01 2.06
CA VAL A 25 -0.20 -12.34 3.18
C VAL A 25 -1.54 -11.80 2.69
N ARG A 26 -2.64 -12.37 3.18
CA ARG A 26 -3.98 -12.01 2.73
C ARG A 26 -4.55 -10.85 3.52
N GLY A 27 -5.25 -9.97 2.81
CA GLY A 27 -5.99 -8.86 3.41
C GLY A 27 -5.12 -7.75 3.97
N VAL A 28 -3.93 -7.50 3.40
CA VAL A 28 -3.08 -6.36 3.79
C VAL A 28 -3.76 -5.03 3.45
N LYS A 29 -3.47 -3.97 4.21
CA LYS A 29 -3.96 -2.62 3.93
C LYS A 29 -2.94 -1.83 3.12
N ILE A 30 -3.36 -1.31 1.97
CA ILE A 30 -2.52 -0.54 1.03
C ILE A 30 -2.72 0.97 1.22
N LEU A 31 -3.93 1.39 1.58
CA LEU A 31 -4.28 2.78 1.83
C LEU A 31 -5.54 2.87 2.71
N GLY A 32 -5.56 3.81 3.67
CA GLY A 32 -6.77 4.15 4.43
C GLY A 32 -7.45 5.43 3.91
N LEU A 33 -8.64 5.74 4.41
CA LEU A 33 -9.34 6.99 4.05
C LEU A 33 -8.71 8.22 4.70
N ARG A 34 -7.98 8.04 5.80
CA ARG A 34 -7.27 9.12 6.50
C ARG A 34 -5.78 8.84 6.43
N SER A 35 -5.06 9.81 5.87
CA SER A 35 -3.60 9.78 5.77
C SER A 35 -2.97 10.28 7.06
N ARG A 36 -1.77 9.78 7.37
CA ARG A 36 -0.90 10.37 8.41
C ARG A 36 -0.43 11.79 8.06
N ASN A 37 -0.53 12.18 6.79
CA ASN A 37 -0.21 13.51 6.29
C ASN A 37 -1.43 14.47 6.28
N GLY A 38 -2.49 14.16 7.03
CA GLY A 38 -3.67 15.04 7.20
C GLY A 38 -4.65 15.06 6.04
N ARG A 39 -4.48 14.18 5.04
CA ARG A 39 -5.34 14.08 3.86
C ARG A 39 -6.52 13.13 4.08
N THR A 40 -7.58 13.35 3.34
CA THR A 40 -8.76 12.46 3.31
C THR A 40 -9.04 11.95 1.92
N TYR A 41 -9.14 10.64 1.75
CA TYR A 41 -9.51 10.01 0.49
C TYR A 41 -11.00 9.77 0.47
N LEU A 42 -11.65 10.15 -0.63
CA LEU A 42 -13.04 9.78 -0.86
C LEU A 42 -13.16 8.26 -1.08
N PRO A 43 -14.20 7.59 -0.57
CA PRO A 43 -14.44 6.16 -0.85
C PRO A 43 -14.45 5.84 -2.35
N GLU A 44 -15.02 6.73 -3.16
CA GLU A 44 -15.08 6.59 -4.61
C GLU A 44 -13.69 6.69 -5.25
N ALA A 45 -12.81 7.52 -4.69
CA ALA A 45 -11.42 7.64 -5.15
C ALA A 45 -10.67 6.31 -4.98
N LEU A 46 -10.87 5.62 -3.86
CA LEU A 46 -10.26 4.31 -3.59
C LEU A 46 -10.90 3.22 -4.47
N SER A 47 -12.21 3.25 -4.63
CA SER A 47 -12.95 2.30 -5.48
C SER A 47 -12.49 2.36 -6.93
N GLN A 48 -12.29 3.56 -7.47
CA GLN A 48 -11.78 3.76 -8.83
C GLN A 48 -10.30 3.35 -8.97
N ALA A 49 -9.53 3.49 -7.90
CA ALA A 49 -8.11 3.19 -7.88
C ALA A 49 -7.78 1.70 -7.84
N VAL A 50 -8.73 0.81 -7.48
CA VAL A 50 -8.54 -0.65 -7.38
C VAL A 50 -7.70 -1.21 -8.53
N ARG A 51 -8.10 -0.93 -9.77
CA ARG A 51 -7.43 -1.45 -10.97
C ARG A 51 -6.00 -0.94 -11.17
N LEU A 52 -5.65 0.20 -10.56
CA LEU A 52 -4.32 0.81 -10.69
C LEU A 52 -3.29 0.09 -9.81
N TYR A 53 -3.73 -0.49 -8.70
CA TYR A 53 -2.85 -1.19 -7.75
C TYR A 53 -2.72 -2.68 -8.05
N GLU A 54 -3.61 -3.25 -8.86
CA GLU A 54 -3.49 -4.65 -9.27
C GLU A 54 -2.17 -4.87 -10.02
N ASN A 55 -1.41 -5.89 -9.61
CA ASN A 55 -0.06 -6.18 -10.11
C ASN A 55 1.01 -5.14 -9.75
N ALA A 56 0.71 -4.19 -8.86
CA ALA A 56 1.71 -3.24 -8.39
C ALA A 56 2.86 -3.99 -7.72
N LYS A 57 4.08 -3.71 -8.15
CA LYS A 57 5.26 -4.41 -7.64
C LYS A 57 5.68 -3.78 -6.30
N VAL A 58 5.90 -4.61 -5.28
CA VAL A 58 6.32 -4.18 -3.94
C VAL A 58 7.83 -4.33 -3.77
N ASN A 59 8.47 -3.31 -3.19
CA ASN A 59 9.89 -3.34 -2.86
C ASN A 59 10.11 -3.16 -1.36
N VAL A 60 11.22 -3.67 -0.86
CA VAL A 60 11.73 -3.38 0.49
C VAL A 60 12.21 -1.93 0.52
N ASN A 61 11.68 -1.13 1.46
CA ASN A 61 12.04 0.26 1.68
C ASN A 61 11.85 1.19 0.45
N HIS A 62 12.03 2.50 0.66
CA HIS A 62 12.13 3.49 -0.42
C HIS A 62 13.54 3.48 -1.06
N PRO A 63 13.69 3.91 -2.32
CA PRO A 63 15.03 4.02 -2.92
C PRO A 63 15.89 5.04 -2.14
N LYS A 64 17.20 4.80 -2.06
CA LYS A 64 18.16 5.68 -1.37
C LYS A 64 18.45 6.98 -2.12
N THR A 65 18.17 7.01 -3.42
CA THR A 65 18.32 8.16 -4.34
C THR A 65 16.92 8.73 -4.70
N PRO A 66 16.75 9.78 -5.53
CA PRO A 66 15.43 10.42 -5.74
C PRO A 66 14.32 9.38 -5.99
N ALA A 67 13.12 9.65 -5.50
CA ALA A 67 12.03 8.66 -5.40
C ALA A 67 11.66 7.93 -6.71
N SER A 68 12.08 8.43 -7.87
CA SER A 68 11.91 7.87 -9.20
C SER A 68 13.11 7.06 -9.75
N GLY A 69 14.17 6.91 -8.96
CA GLY A 69 15.37 6.19 -9.36
C GLY A 69 15.14 4.69 -9.59
N PRO A 70 16.02 4.02 -10.36
CA PRO A 70 15.95 2.58 -10.55
C PRO A 70 16.04 1.86 -9.20
N ARG A 71 15.25 0.79 -9.05
CA ARG A 71 15.27 -0.08 -7.87
C ARG A 71 16.29 -1.18 -8.07
N ASP A 72 17.01 -1.51 -7.01
CA ASP A 72 17.84 -2.71 -7.01
C ASP A 72 16.94 -3.94 -7.13
N TYR A 73 17.41 -4.98 -7.84
CA TYR A 73 16.67 -6.22 -7.97
C TYR A 73 16.43 -6.88 -6.60
N GLN A 74 17.40 -6.79 -5.70
CA GLN A 74 17.28 -7.35 -4.34
C GLN A 74 16.19 -6.67 -3.51
N ASP A 75 15.76 -5.46 -3.87
CA ASP A 75 14.65 -4.81 -3.17
C ASP A 75 13.31 -5.43 -3.56
N ARG A 76 13.21 -6.12 -4.70
CA ARG A 76 11.94 -6.67 -5.18
C ARG A 76 11.52 -7.87 -4.33
N ILE A 77 10.55 -7.65 -3.46
CA ILE A 77 10.03 -8.70 -2.58
C ILE A 77 8.75 -9.35 -3.09
N GLY A 78 7.92 -8.65 -3.87
CA GLY A 78 6.66 -9.23 -4.31
C GLY A 78 5.75 -8.34 -5.14
N VAL A 79 4.46 -8.68 -5.15
CA VAL A 79 3.43 -8.07 -5.98
C VAL A 79 2.07 -8.04 -5.26
N ILE A 80 1.29 -6.99 -5.50
CA ILE A 80 -0.08 -6.83 -5.02
C ILE A 80 -1.05 -7.56 -5.95
N ARG A 81 -2.00 -8.32 -5.38
CA ARG A 81 -3.06 -9.03 -6.10
C ARG A 81 -4.40 -8.91 -5.39
N ASN A 82 -5.50 -9.20 -6.09
CA ASN A 82 -6.84 -9.25 -5.52
C ASN A 82 -7.21 -7.95 -4.79
N VAL A 83 -6.92 -6.81 -5.41
CA VAL A 83 -7.18 -5.50 -4.80
C VAL A 83 -8.69 -5.27 -4.65
N VAL A 84 -9.10 -4.78 -3.49
CA VAL A 84 -10.50 -4.48 -3.17
C VAL A 84 -10.59 -3.20 -2.33
N ALA A 85 -11.51 -2.32 -2.70
CA ALA A 85 -11.92 -1.21 -1.85
C ALA A 85 -12.99 -1.70 -0.87
N ARG A 86 -12.74 -1.50 0.43
CA ARG A 86 -13.67 -1.84 1.52
C ARG A 86 -14.21 -0.56 2.10
N GLY A 87 -15.34 -0.10 1.55
CA GLY A 87 -16.13 1.07 2.01
C GLY A 87 -15.34 2.13 2.78
N ASP A 88 -15.65 2.26 4.07
CA ASP A 88 -15.06 3.24 4.99
C ASP A 88 -13.76 2.76 5.67
N GLU A 89 -13.20 1.64 5.24
CA GLU A 89 -11.95 1.10 5.80
C GLU A 89 -10.72 1.48 4.96
N GLY A 90 -10.82 1.35 3.63
CA GLY A 90 -9.75 1.69 2.70
C GLY A 90 -9.54 0.71 1.55
N LEU A 91 -8.34 0.71 0.99
CA LEU A 91 -7.90 -0.19 -0.08
C LEU A 91 -7.09 -1.35 0.51
N PHE A 92 -7.54 -2.57 0.23
CA PHE A 92 -6.95 -3.82 0.71
C PHE A 92 -6.56 -4.73 -0.44
N ALA A 93 -5.66 -5.68 -0.18
CA ALA A 93 -5.21 -6.63 -1.19
C ALA A 93 -4.64 -7.91 -0.55
N ASP A 94 -4.28 -8.87 -1.39
CA ASP A 94 -3.35 -9.92 -1.05
C ASP A 94 -1.94 -9.50 -1.48
N PHE A 95 -0.97 -9.65 -0.59
CA PHE A 95 0.44 -9.43 -0.90
C PHE A 95 1.10 -10.78 -1.17
N HIS A 96 1.49 -10.99 -2.42
CA HIS A 96 2.25 -12.15 -2.86
C HIS A 96 3.74 -11.82 -2.82
N PHE A 97 4.47 -12.41 -1.87
CA PHE A 97 5.90 -12.23 -1.70
C PHE A 97 6.67 -13.47 -2.15
N ASN A 98 7.94 -13.28 -2.51
CA ASN A 98 8.85 -14.38 -2.78
C ASN A 98 9.26 -15.05 -1.46
N PRO A 99 8.84 -16.31 -1.16
CA PRO A 99 9.17 -16.97 0.10
C PRO A 99 10.66 -17.27 0.26
N LYS A 100 11.46 -17.17 -0.81
CA LYS A 100 12.93 -17.32 -0.78
C LYS A 100 13.66 -15.98 -0.67
N HIS A 101 12.94 -14.86 -0.55
CA HIS A 101 13.55 -13.56 -0.33
C HIS A 101 14.20 -13.51 1.07
N ALA A 102 15.33 -12.81 1.22
CA ALA A 102 16.08 -12.79 2.48
C ALA A 102 15.25 -12.31 3.69
N LEU A 103 14.26 -11.44 3.45
CA LEU A 103 13.34 -10.90 4.47
C LEU A 103 11.98 -11.64 4.55
N ALA A 104 11.79 -12.74 3.81
CA ALA A 104 10.51 -13.43 3.73
C ALA A 104 10.03 -13.97 5.08
N GLU A 105 10.92 -14.63 5.82
CA GLU A 105 10.59 -15.20 7.14
C GLU A 105 10.24 -14.13 8.18
N GLN A 106 10.97 -13.02 8.17
CA GLN A 106 10.68 -11.88 9.05
C GLN A 106 9.33 -11.25 8.71
N LEU A 107 9.07 -10.99 7.42
CA LEU A 107 7.79 -10.46 6.96
C LEU A 107 6.61 -11.36 7.37
N ALA A 108 6.75 -12.68 7.18
CA ALA A 108 5.72 -13.64 7.55
C ALA A 108 5.47 -13.65 9.07
N TRP A 109 6.55 -13.60 9.87
CA TRP A 109 6.45 -13.54 11.32
C TRP A 109 5.77 -12.24 11.80
N ASP A 110 6.19 -11.10 11.26
CA ASP A 110 5.60 -9.79 11.58
C ASP A 110 4.11 -9.75 11.20
N ALA A 111 3.74 -10.29 10.04
CA ALA A 111 2.34 -10.34 9.63
C ALA A 111 1.45 -11.20 10.56
N GLU A 112 2.02 -12.22 11.20
CA GLU A 112 1.30 -13.09 12.16
C GLU A 112 1.25 -12.51 13.58
N HIS A 113 2.32 -11.83 14.03
CA HIS A 113 2.52 -11.53 15.45
C HIS A 113 2.62 -10.03 15.77
N ALA A 114 3.05 -9.21 14.80
CA ALA A 114 3.29 -7.78 14.96
C ALA A 114 2.85 -7.01 13.71
N PRO A 115 1.54 -7.05 13.35
CA PRO A 115 1.04 -6.57 12.06
C PRO A 115 1.30 -5.06 11.81
N GLU A 116 1.55 -4.28 12.86
CA GLU A 116 2.00 -2.89 12.78
C GLU A 116 3.39 -2.70 12.13
N ASN A 117 4.23 -3.74 12.08
CA ASN A 117 5.52 -3.70 11.40
C ASN A 117 5.35 -3.86 9.87
N VAL A 118 4.21 -4.40 9.43
CA VAL A 118 3.90 -4.61 8.01
C VAL A 118 3.16 -3.40 7.46
N GLY A 119 3.89 -2.51 6.81
CA GLY A 119 3.33 -1.33 6.17
C GLY A 119 3.68 -1.21 4.69
N PHE A 120 2.81 -0.52 3.97
CA PHE A 120 2.98 -0.17 2.57
C PHE A 120 3.05 1.34 2.43
N SER A 121 3.95 1.80 1.56
CA SER A 121 4.01 3.18 1.12
C SER A 121 3.92 3.24 -0.39
N HIS A 122 3.42 4.37 -0.88
CA HIS A 122 3.40 4.66 -2.31
C HIS A 122 3.57 6.15 -2.57
N ASN A 123 3.95 6.47 -3.80
CA ASN A 123 3.94 7.81 -4.33
C ASN A 123 2.94 7.85 -5.48
N VAL A 124 1.83 8.55 -5.29
CA VAL A 124 0.74 8.59 -6.27
C VAL A 124 0.63 9.95 -6.91
N GLN A 125 0.19 10.01 -8.16
CA GLN A 125 -0.42 11.20 -8.73
C GLN A 125 -1.92 11.17 -8.44
N ALA A 126 -2.44 12.27 -7.93
CA ALA A 126 -3.85 12.35 -7.56
C ALA A 126 -4.44 13.74 -7.82
N ARG A 127 -5.74 13.77 -8.11
CA ARG A 127 -6.53 14.99 -8.09
C ARG A 127 -7.01 15.28 -6.68
N THR A 128 -6.73 16.50 -6.23
CA THR A 128 -7.04 16.99 -4.89
C THR A 128 -7.94 18.23 -4.95
N ALA A 129 -8.71 18.43 -3.89
CA ALA A 129 -9.41 19.66 -3.59
C ALA A 129 -9.15 20.08 -2.15
N ARG A 130 -9.12 21.39 -1.89
CA ARG A 130 -9.02 21.92 -0.52
C ARG A 130 -10.43 22.19 -0.01
N ARG A 131 -10.79 21.62 1.14
CA ARG A 131 -12.08 21.84 1.82
C ARG A 131 -11.78 22.33 3.24
N GLY A 132 -11.81 23.65 3.42
CA GLY A 132 -11.27 24.30 4.63
C GLY A 132 -9.77 24.03 4.78
N ASP A 133 -9.36 23.55 5.95
CA ASP A 133 -7.97 23.22 6.24
C ASP A 133 -7.56 21.82 5.76
N GLN A 134 -8.49 21.04 5.22
CA GLN A 134 -8.25 19.68 4.80
C GLN A 134 -8.04 19.55 3.30
N VAL A 135 -7.03 18.76 2.92
CA VAL A 135 -6.86 18.29 1.54
C VAL A 135 -7.65 17.00 1.36
N VAL A 136 -8.57 17.03 0.41
CA VAL A 136 -9.39 15.89 0.01
C VAL A 136 -8.86 15.34 -1.31
N VAL A 137 -8.57 14.05 -1.34
CA VAL A 137 -8.15 13.31 -2.52
C VAL A 137 -9.39 12.75 -3.21
N GLU A 138 -9.67 13.27 -4.40
CA GLU A 138 -10.88 12.98 -5.15
C GLU A 138 -10.67 11.86 -6.16
N THR A 139 -9.44 11.65 -6.64
CA THR A 139 -9.11 10.57 -7.58
C THR A 139 -7.61 10.28 -7.56
N ILE A 140 -7.22 9.01 -7.48
CA ILE A 140 -5.85 8.58 -7.78
C ILE A 140 -5.76 8.29 -9.28
N THR A 141 -4.80 8.90 -9.97
CA THR A 141 -4.63 8.73 -11.42
C THR A 141 -3.47 7.81 -11.77
N ARG A 142 -2.46 7.71 -10.88
CA ARG A 142 -1.31 6.82 -11.05
C ARG A 142 -0.65 6.48 -9.70
N PRO A 143 -0.42 5.20 -9.39
CA PRO A 143 0.38 4.77 -8.23
C PRO A 143 1.85 4.47 -8.58
#